data_AF-K7P1N2-F1
#
_entry.id   AF-K7P1N2-F1
#
_cell.length_a   1.000
_cell.length_b   1.000
_cell.length_c   1.000
_cell.angle_alpha   90.00
_cell.angle_beta   90.00
_cell.angle_gamma   90.00
#
_symmetry.space_group_name_H-M   'P 1'
#
loop_
_entity.id
_entity.type
_entity.pdbx_description
1 polymer ?
#
loop_
_entity_poly.entity_id
_entity_poly.type
_entity_poly.pdbx_seq_one_letter_code
_entity_poly.pdbx_strand_id
1 'polypeptide(L)' 'ELEELVKVCRDSGALGARLTGAGWGGCAVALVKESTVPSFILNLKEDFYRSRIERGLINHNDLGLYVFASKPSS' A
#
# COMPACT_ATOMS: atom_id res chain seq x y z
N GLU A 1 -0.56 12.51 0.81
CA GLU A 1 -1.05 11.19 0.35
C GLU A 1 0.08 10.21 0.05
N LEU A 2 0.92 10.47 -0.95
CA LEU A 2 1.97 9.52 -1.34
C LEU A 2 3.11 9.38 -0.32
N GLU A 3 3.55 10.49 0.28
CA GLU A 3 4.53 10.46 1.38
C GLU A 3 3.98 9.73 2.62
N GLU A 4 2.69 9.94 2.91
CA GLU A 4 1.96 9.24 3.98
C GLU A 4 1.90 7.74 3.69
N LEU A 5 1.55 7.33 2.46
CA LEU A 5 1.55 5.92 2.05
C LEU A 5 2.94 5.29 2.20
N VAL A 6 4.00 5.98 1.75
CA VAL A 6 5.38 5.50 1.92
C VAL A 6 5.74 5.35 3.39
N LYS A 7 5.30 6.28 4.25
CA LYS A 7 5.52 6.20 5.69
C LYS A 7 4.78 4.99 6.29
N VAL A 8 3.49 4.82 5.98
CA VAL A 8 2.68 3.70 6.46
C VAL A 8 3.26 2.35 6.00
N CYS A 9 3.77 2.27 4.77
CA CYS A 9 4.48 1.08 4.30
C CYS A 9 5.70 0.77 5.18
N ARG A 10 6.52 1.76 5.53
CA ARG A 10 7.70 1.54 6.39
C ARG A 10 7.30 1.15 7.80
N ASP A 11 6.31 1.82 8.38
CA ASP A 11 5.79 1.52 9.72
C ASP A 11 5.15 0.10 9.77
N SER A 12 4.54 -0.34 8.66
CA SER A 12 3.96 -1.68 8.49
C SER A 12 5.00 -2.80 8.25
N GLY A 13 6.30 -2.48 8.24
CA GLY A 13 7.37 -3.48 8.13
C GLY A 13 7.99 -3.64 6.74
N ALA A 14 7.78 -2.71 5.81
CA ALA A 14 8.54 -2.69 4.56
C ALA A 14 10.02 -2.41 4.81
N LEU A 15 10.90 -3.17 4.15
CA LEU A 15 12.34 -2.94 4.12
C LEU A 15 12.69 -1.62 3.43
N GLY A 16 11.85 -1.21 2.48
CA GLY A 16 11.94 0.06 1.79
C GLY A 16 10.64 0.35 1.06
N ALA A 17 10.31 1.62 0.91
CA ALA A 17 9.15 2.05 0.14
C ALA A 17 9.49 3.36 -0.58
N ARG A 18 9.01 3.48 -1.83
CA ARG A 18 9.19 4.66 -2.67
C ARG A 18 8.00 4.89 -3.58
N LEU A 19 7.90 6.13 -4.04
CA LEU A 19 6.98 6.53 -5.10
C LEU A 19 7.49 6.02 -6.45
N THR A 20 6.55 5.66 -7.32
CA THR A 20 6.80 5.26 -8.70
C THR A 20 5.87 6.03 -9.63
N GLY A 21 6.42 6.65 -10.67
CA GLY A 21 5.67 7.49 -11.62
C GLY A 21 6.27 8.89 -11.78
N ALA A 22 5.52 9.78 -12.44
CA ALA A 22 5.95 11.14 -12.78
C ALA A 22 5.86 12.16 -11.62
N GLY A 23 5.28 11.77 -10.48
CA GLY A 23 4.95 12.69 -9.38
C GLY A 23 3.50 13.17 -9.40
N TRP A 24 3.04 13.78 -8.30
CA TRP A 24 1.66 14.28 -8.05
C TRP A 24 0.55 13.23 -7.99
N GLY A 25 0.87 11.96 -7.81
CA GLY A 25 -0.10 10.87 -7.68
C GLY A 25 0.46 9.55 -8.18
N GLY A 26 -0.39 8.53 -8.24
CA GLY A 26 -0.04 7.20 -8.75
C GLY A 26 0.29 6.20 -7.64
N CYS A 27 1.31 5.37 -7.89
CA CYS A 27 1.58 4.19 -7.09
C CYS A 27 2.81 4.35 -6.18
N ALA A 28 2.82 3.57 -5.10
CA ALA A 28 4.02 3.31 -4.31
C ALA A 28 4.40 1.83 -4.43
N VAL A 29 5.70 1.55 -4.37
CA VAL A 29 6.23 0.18 -4.32
C VAL A 29 6.94 0.00 -2.98
N ALA A 30 6.56 -1.06 -2.26
CA ALA A 30 7.15 -1.45 -0.99
C ALA A 30 7.83 -2.81 -1.12
N LEU A 31 9.09 -2.89 -0.70
CA LEU A 31 9.84 -4.13 -0.60
C LEU A 31 9.53 -4.77 0.74
N VAL A 32 8.94 -5.97 0.73
CA VAL A 32 8.46 -6.68 1.92
C VAL A 32 8.97 -8.12 1.87
N LYS A 33 9.29 -8.70 3.03
CA LYS A 33 9.63 -10.13 3.10
C LYS A 33 8.39 -10.96 2.77
N GLU A 34 8.53 -11.99 1.95
CA GLU A 34 7.41 -12.82 1.49
C GLU A 34 6.55 -13.36 2.65
N SER A 35 7.20 -13.83 3.72
CA SER A 35 6.52 -14.36 4.90
C SER A 35 5.65 -13.34 5.65
N THR A 36 5.89 -12.05 5.43
CA THR A 36 5.19 -10.94 6.12
C THR A 36 4.12 -10.26 5.27
N VAL A 37 4.00 -10.64 3.99
CA VAL A 37 3.05 -10.03 3.04
C VAL A 37 1.60 -10.03 3.56
N PRO A 38 1.05 -11.12 4.14
CA PRO A 38 -0.34 -11.10 4.61
C PRO A 38 -0.60 -10.06 5.70
N SER A 39 0.27 -10.00 6.71
CA SER A 39 0.18 -9.01 7.79
C SER A 39 0.42 -7.59 7.28
N PHE A 40 1.38 -7.41 6.36
CA PHE A 40 1.66 -6.12 5.74
C PHE A 40 0.43 -5.55 5.03
N ILE A 41 -0.24 -6.35 4.20
CA ILE A 41 -1.45 -5.94 3.49
C ILE A 41 -2.57 -5.60 4.47
N LEU A 42 -2.74 -6.39 5.53
CA LEU A 42 -3.76 -6.13 6.56
C LEU A 42 -3.52 -4.79 7.26
N ASN A 43 -2.29 -4.51 7.68
CA ASN A 43 -1.94 -3.23 8.30
C ASN A 43 -2.16 -2.06 7.34
N LEU A 44 -1.79 -2.19 6.06
CA LEU A 44 -2.02 -1.13 5.06
C LEU A 44 -3.51 -0.82 4.87
N LYS A 45 -4.36 -1.85 4.86
CA LYS A 45 -5.82 -1.69 4.74
C LYS A 45 -6.37 -0.91 5.92
N GLU A 46 -5.87 -1.16 7.12
CA GLU A 46 -6.32 -0.54 8.36
C GLU A 46 -5.77 0.89 8.53
N ASP A 47 -4.46 1.07 8.38
CA ASP A 47 -3.78 2.32 8.73
C ASP A 47 -3.88 3.39 7.64
N PHE A 48 -4.03 2.98 6.37
CA PHE A 48 -4.16 3.91 5.25
C PHE A 48 -5.57 3.89 4.66
N TYR A 49 -6.03 2.74 4.16
CA TYR A 49 -7.24 2.68 3.33
C TYR A 49 -8.55 2.82 4.11
N ARG A 50 -8.64 2.39 5.37
CA ARG A 50 -9.86 2.48 6.19
C ARG A 50 -10.44 3.88 6.20
N SER A 51 -9.62 4.88 6.53
CA SER A 51 -10.06 6.28 6.57
C SER A 51 -10.55 6.80 5.21
N ARG A 52 -10.05 6.26 4.10
CA ARG A 52 -10.50 6.64 2.74
C ARG A 52 -11.82 5.96 2.37
N ILE A 53 -12.03 4.72 2.83
CA ILE A 53 -13.30 4.01 2.70
C ILE A 53 -14.39 4.74 3.50
N GLU A 54 -14.12 5.10 4.76
CA GLU A 54 -15.06 5.84 5.62
C GLU A 54 -15.45 7.21 5.03
N ARG A 55 -14.52 7.85 4.31
CA ARG A 55 -14.76 9.13 3.60
C ARG A 55 -15.44 8.96 2.24
N GLY A 56 -15.73 7.72 1.82
CA GLY A 56 -16.36 7.42 0.53
C GLY A 56 -15.46 7.67 -0.69
N LEU A 57 -14.14 7.77 -0.50
CA LEU A 57 -13.18 7.99 -1.59
C LEU A 57 -12.86 6.69 -2.34
N ILE A 58 -12.98 5.55 -1.65
CA ILE A 58 -12.70 4.21 -2.19
C ILE A 58 -13.83 3.28 -1.76
N ASN A 59 -14.30 2.43 -2.67
CA ASN A 59 -15.24 1.38 -2.35
C ASN A 59 -14.52 0.21 -1.66
N HIS A 60 -15.10 -0.31 -0.57
CA HIS A 60 -14.57 -1.48 0.13
C HIS A 60 -14.38 -2.69 -0.80
N ASN A 61 -15.28 -2.90 -1.75
CA ASN A 61 -15.24 -4.02 -2.69
C ASN A 61 -14.06 -3.93 -3.68
N ASP A 62 -13.56 -2.72 -3.93
CA ASP A 62 -12.49 -2.46 -4.89
C ASP A 62 -11.09 -2.50 -4.26
N LEU A 63 -10.99 -2.75 -2.96
CA LEU A 63 -9.74 -2.67 -2.21
C LEU A 63 -8.62 -3.58 -2.76
N GLY A 64 -8.99 -4.70 -3.39
CA GLY A 64 -8.04 -5.59 -4.06
C GLY A 64 -7.35 -4.97 -5.29
N LEU A 65 -7.92 -3.92 -5.87
CA LEU A 65 -7.32 -3.18 -7.00
C LEU A 65 -6.24 -2.20 -6.54
N TYR A 66 -6.30 -1.75 -5.28
CA TYR A 66 -5.40 -0.71 -4.76
C TYR A 66 -4.18 -1.28 -4.04
N VAL A 67 -4.30 -2.46 -3.42
CA VAL A 67 -3.21 -3.11 -2.69
C VAL A 67 -3.11 -4.58 -3.05
N PHE A 68 -2.00 -4.95 -3.67
CA PHE A 68 -1.71 -6.32 -4.09
C PHE A 68 -0.21 -6.61 -4.01
N ALA A 69 0.12 -7.87 -3.81
CA ALA A 69 1.50 -8.34 -3.87
C ALA A 69 1.84 -8.78 -5.29
N SER A 70 3.06 -8.50 -5.73
CA SER A 70 3.59 -8.99 -7.00
C SER A 70 5.00 -9.54 -6.79
N LYS A 71 5.37 -10.55 -7.58
CA LYS A 71 6.73 -11.08 -7.67
C LYS A 71 7.31 -10.67 -9.02
N PRO A 72 8.64 -10.50 -9.13
CA PRO A 72 9.27 -10.25 -10.43
C PRO A 72 8.79 -11.29 -11.46
N SER A 73 8.30 -10.82 -12.60
CA SER A 73 8.06 -11.70 -13.74
C SER A 73 9.41 -12.15 -14.28
N SER A 74 9.52 -13.43 -14.63
CA SER A 74 10.61 -13.93 -15.48
C SER A 74 10.60 -13.26 -16.85
#